data_AF-A0A261WMB4-F1
#
_entry.id   AF-A0A261WMB4-F1
#
_cell.length_a   1.000
_cell.length_b   1.000
_cell.length_c   1.000
_cell.angle_alpha   90.00
_cell.angle_beta   90.00
_cell.angle_gamma   90.00
#
_symmetry.space_group_name_H-M   'P 1'
#
loop_
_entity.id
_entity.type
_entity.pdbx_description
1 polymer ?
#
loop_
_entity_poly.entity_id
_entity_poly.type
_entity_poly.pdbx_seq_one_letter_code
_entity_poly.pdbx_strand_id
1 'polypeptide(L)'
;MSLPLVNTFSPPYEKWETRHPTFEEMLAANNLHMSVKVRLEATVANAYEAATHIGRVGADNGLGNFINAVLDDSPAHKQWRQAMPSKTPDALARYQKSYPNCDFAQVSIEINAIAQVLSEGQCLFHAGLWPDGATLITDRPLSTSFCPQVALRNADHQSKAYDAGRIDLFVLTATSPKTNIFAYKRNGTNLGHENEVLFAAGASLKLVSTEVVNTNYPAAKAGFSEKRISVRVLTIDIS
;
A
#
# COMPACT_ATOMS: atom_id res chain seq x y z
N MET A 1 -5.82 -18.78 -11.42
CA MET A 1 -5.73 -19.45 -10.09
C MET A 1 -5.71 -18.37 -9.02
N SER A 2 -6.14 -18.64 -7.79
CA SER A 2 -6.08 -17.66 -6.71
C SER A 2 -4.72 -17.70 -6.02
N LEU A 3 -4.13 -16.53 -5.79
CA LEU A 3 -2.87 -16.39 -5.08
C LEU A 3 -3.08 -16.53 -3.57
N PRO A 4 -2.16 -17.15 -2.80
CA PRO A 4 -2.32 -17.37 -1.37
C PRO A 4 -2.39 -16.05 -0.58
N LEU A 5 -3.04 -16.04 0.59
CA LEU A 5 -3.10 -14.83 1.41
C LEU A 5 -1.72 -14.39 1.91
N VAL A 6 -1.44 -13.09 1.76
CA VAL A 6 -0.27 -12.41 2.32
C VAL A 6 -0.76 -11.49 3.42
N ASN A 7 -0.57 -11.92 4.67
CA ASN A 7 -0.89 -11.10 5.84
C ASN A 7 0.36 -10.37 6.34
N THR A 8 0.45 -9.08 6.07
CA THR A 8 1.59 -8.23 6.47
C THR A 8 1.56 -7.82 7.95
N PHE A 9 0.49 -8.14 8.68
CA PHE A 9 0.28 -7.75 10.08
C PHE A 9 0.10 -8.96 11.01
N SER A 10 0.64 -10.12 10.60
CA SER A 10 0.79 -11.30 11.46
C SER A 10 2.25 -11.76 11.45
N PRO A 11 3.04 -11.46 12.51
CA PRO A 11 2.63 -10.80 13.75
C PRO A 11 2.27 -9.31 13.56
N PRO A 12 1.60 -8.66 14.53
CA PRO A 12 1.35 -7.22 14.51
C PRO A 12 2.63 -6.39 14.47
N TYR A 13 2.55 -5.19 13.89
CA TYR A 13 3.59 -4.18 14.06
C TYR A 13 3.45 -3.53 15.44
N GLU A 14 4.58 -3.32 16.12
CA GLU A 14 4.63 -2.64 17.40
C GLU A 14 5.55 -1.42 17.31
N LYS A 15 5.02 -0.26 17.67
CA LYS A 15 5.80 0.96 17.84
C LYS A 15 6.19 1.08 19.31
N TRP A 16 7.49 1.16 19.55
CA TRP A 16 8.05 1.25 20.89
C TRP A 16 8.76 2.59 21.08
N GLU A 17 8.56 3.18 22.26
CA GLU A 17 9.47 4.15 22.81
C GLU A 17 10.78 3.42 23.12
N THR A 18 11.88 3.92 22.58
CA THR A 18 13.20 3.31 22.76
C THR A 18 14.19 4.27 23.40
N ARG A 19 15.11 3.72 24.18
CA ARG A 19 16.30 4.43 24.67
C ARG A 19 17.57 3.87 24.08
N HIS A 20 18.63 4.67 24.14
CA HIS A 20 19.98 4.16 23.89
C HIS A 20 20.34 3.10 24.95
N PRO A 21 20.90 1.95 24.51
CA PRO A 21 21.43 0.95 25.44
C PRO A 21 22.68 1.50 26.14
N THR A 22 22.94 0.99 27.33
CA THR A 22 24.23 1.16 28.00
C THR A 22 25.31 0.34 27.29
N PHE A 23 26.59 0.65 27.51
CA PHE A 23 27.69 -0.09 26.90
C PHE A 23 27.69 -1.57 27.31
N GLU A 24 27.34 -1.88 28.56
CA GLU A 24 27.21 -3.26 29.05
C GLU A 24 26.10 -4.03 28.32
N GLU A 25 24.94 -3.40 28.10
CA GLU A 25 23.84 -3.99 27.32
C GLU A 25 24.26 -4.26 25.87
N MET A 26 24.98 -3.32 25.24
CA MET A 26 25.50 -3.49 23.87
C MET A 26 26.49 -4.67 23.78
N LEU A 27 27.40 -4.79 24.75
CA LEU A 27 28.36 -5.89 24.82
C LEU A 27 27.66 -7.24 25.03
N ALA A 28 26.70 -7.29 25.94
CA ALA A 28 25.95 -8.51 26.23
C ALA A 28 25.14 -9.01 25.02
N ALA A 29 24.57 -8.11 24.22
CA ALA A 29 23.83 -8.45 23.01
C ALA A 29 24.70 -8.62 21.76
N ASN A 30 26.01 -8.34 21.85
CA ASN A 30 26.93 -8.24 20.72
C ASN A 30 26.37 -7.38 19.56
N ASN A 31 25.72 -6.27 19.89
CA ASN A 31 25.07 -5.38 18.92
C ASN A 31 25.17 -3.91 19.36
N LEU A 32 26.10 -3.18 18.75
CA LEU A 32 26.35 -1.75 19.02
C LEU A 32 25.23 -0.82 18.53
N HIS A 33 24.33 -1.31 17.67
CA HIS A 33 23.23 -0.54 17.10
C HIS A 33 21.87 -0.91 17.69
N MET A 34 21.84 -1.73 18.74
CA MET A 34 20.56 -2.09 19.37
C MET A 34 19.89 -0.87 20.00
N SER A 35 18.59 -0.95 20.15
CA SER A 35 17.79 0.00 20.93
C SER A 35 17.03 -0.76 22.00
N VAL A 36 16.92 -0.20 23.20
CA VAL A 36 16.17 -0.85 24.29
C VAL A 36 14.75 -0.35 24.27
N LYS A 37 13.80 -1.29 24.11
CA LYS A 37 12.36 -1.03 24.21
C LYS A 37 12.02 -0.65 25.65
N VAL A 38 11.44 0.52 25.83
CA VAL A 38 11.03 1.05 27.14
C VAL A 38 9.53 0.84 27.34
N ARG A 39 8.72 1.26 26.37
CA ARG A 39 7.26 1.24 26.46
C ARG A 39 6.63 1.07 25.09
N LEU A 40 5.58 0.26 25.02
CA LEU A 40 4.78 0.10 23.80
C LEU A 40 3.90 1.34 23.62
N GLU A 41 4.08 2.06 22.51
CA GLU A 41 3.31 3.25 22.18
C GLU A 41 2.06 2.92 21.37
N ALA A 42 2.18 1.99 20.42
CA ALA A 42 1.08 1.58 19.55
C ALA A 42 1.29 0.17 18.99
N THR A 43 0.19 -0.49 18.66
CA THR A 43 0.17 -1.74 17.93
C THR A 43 -0.71 -1.58 16.69
N VAL A 44 -0.26 -2.15 15.57
CA VAL A 44 -0.99 -2.20 14.31
C VAL A 44 -1.12 -3.68 13.92
N ALA A 45 -2.31 -4.23 14.10
CA ALA A 45 -2.59 -5.66 13.98
C ALA A 45 -3.32 -6.04 12.68
N ASN A 46 -3.81 -5.06 11.92
CA ASN A 46 -4.53 -5.31 10.67
C ASN A 46 -4.41 -4.13 9.69
N ALA A 47 -4.92 -4.33 8.47
CA ALA A 47 -4.83 -3.33 7.41
C ALA A 47 -5.57 -2.02 7.74
N TYR A 48 -6.72 -2.12 8.41
CA TYR A 48 -7.50 -0.94 8.81
C TYR A 48 -6.75 -0.06 9.82
N GLU A 49 -6.17 -0.68 10.85
CA GLU A 49 -5.32 0.00 11.83
C GLU A 49 -4.08 0.62 11.16
N ALA A 50 -3.49 -0.07 10.18
CA ALA A 50 -2.32 0.45 9.46
C ALA A 50 -2.68 1.70 8.65
N ALA A 51 -3.81 1.70 7.95
CA ALA A 51 -4.30 2.87 7.23
C ALA A 51 -4.68 4.01 8.17
N THR A 52 -5.34 3.70 9.29
CA THR A 52 -5.72 4.70 10.30
C THR A 52 -4.50 5.35 10.94
N HIS A 53 -3.49 4.55 11.31
CA HIS A 53 -2.22 5.04 11.84
C HIS A 53 -1.53 5.98 10.84
N ILE A 54 -1.32 5.51 9.60
CA ILE A 54 -0.67 6.31 8.55
C ILE A 54 -1.47 7.55 8.19
N GLY A 55 -2.80 7.48 8.12
CA GLY A 55 -3.64 8.66 7.86
C GLY A 55 -3.52 9.73 8.96
N ARG A 56 -3.29 9.32 10.22
CA ARG A 56 -3.05 10.23 11.35
C ARG A 56 -1.65 10.84 11.32
N VAL A 57 -0.61 10.02 11.14
CA VAL A 57 0.79 10.47 11.30
C VAL A 57 1.46 10.90 10.00
N GLY A 58 0.88 10.59 8.85
CA GLY A 58 1.40 10.86 7.50
C GLY A 58 2.52 9.91 7.07
N ALA A 59 3.49 9.65 7.95
CA ALA A 59 4.56 8.69 7.71
C ALA A 59 5.08 8.02 9.00
N ASP A 60 5.36 6.73 8.91
CA ASP A 60 6.06 5.91 9.89
C ASP A 60 7.01 4.96 9.16
N ASN A 61 8.30 5.33 9.09
CA ASN A 61 9.31 4.50 8.43
C ASN A 61 9.49 3.14 9.12
N GLY A 62 9.20 3.03 10.42
CA GLY A 62 9.24 1.77 11.15
C GLY A 62 8.18 0.80 10.64
N LEU A 63 6.95 1.26 10.46
CA LEU A 63 5.86 0.46 9.87
C LEU A 63 6.17 0.07 8.42
N GLY A 64 6.68 1.00 7.60
CA GLY A 64 7.08 0.71 6.22
C GLY A 64 8.16 -0.36 6.12
N ASN A 65 9.20 -0.27 6.96
CA ASN A 65 10.26 -1.27 7.03
C ASN A 65 9.76 -2.63 7.55
N PHE A 66 8.86 -2.61 8.53
CA PHE A 66 8.22 -3.82 9.05
C PHE A 66 7.46 -4.58 7.95
N ILE A 67 6.59 -3.88 7.20
CA ILE A 67 5.86 -4.47 6.07
C ILE A 67 6.83 -5.05 5.05
N ASN A 68 7.91 -4.34 4.74
CA ASN A 68 8.91 -4.82 3.80
C ASN A 68 9.57 -6.13 4.26
N ALA A 69 9.97 -6.21 5.53
CA ALA A 69 10.56 -7.42 6.10
C ALA A 69 9.58 -8.61 6.07
N VAL A 70 8.32 -8.38 6.47
CA VAL A 70 7.28 -9.43 6.43
C VAL A 70 7.06 -9.95 5.00
N LEU A 71 7.06 -9.06 3.99
CA LEU A 71 6.91 -9.45 2.59
C LEU A 71 8.13 -10.19 2.02
N ASP A 72 9.33 -9.92 2.54
CA ASP A 72 10.56 -10.62 2.15
C ASP A 72 10.57 -12.05 2.70
N ASP A 73 10.16 -12.21 3.94
CA ASP A 73 10.14 -13.49 4.65
C ASP A 73 8.89 -14.35 4.36
N SER A 74 7.83 -13.75 3.80
CA SER A 74 6.56 -14.43 3.55
C SER A 74 6.66 -15.52 2.46
N PRO A 75 6.39 -16.80 2.80
CA PRO A 75 6.30 -17.87 1.80
C PRO A 75 5.17 -17.65 0.81
N ALA A 76 4.04 -17.10 1.27
CA ALA A 76 2.90 -16.77 0.39
C ALA A 76 3.31 -15.70 -0.63
N HIS A 77 3.97 -14.63 -0.20
CA HIS A 77 4.42 -13.60 -1.12
C HIS A 77 5.51 -14.10 -2.08
N LYS A 78 6.36 -15.06 -1.66
CA LYS A 78 7.27 -15.76 -2.56
C LYS A 78 6.52 -16.53 -3.66
N GLN A 79 5.41 -17.20 -3.32
CA GLN A 79 4.56 -17.86 -4.31
C GLN A 79 3.93 -16.89 -5.30
N TRP A 80 3.51 -15.69 -4.85
CA TRP A 80 3.04 -14.64 -5.76
C TRP A 80 4.09 -14.29 -6.81
N ARG A 81 5.34 -14.06 -6.37
CA ARG A 81 6.45 -13.74 -7.29
C ARG A 81 6.74 -14.88 -8.27
N GLN A 82 6.57 -16.13 -7.86
CA GLN A 82 6.76 -17.30 -8.73
C GLN A 82 5.62 -17.49 -9.74
N ALA A 83 4.41 -17.02 -9.40
CA ALA A 83 3.27 -17.02 -10.30
C ALA A 83 3.32 -15.92 -11.37
N MET A 84 4.21 -14.93 -11.21
CA MET A 84 4.41 -13.85 -12.17
C MET A 84 5.51 -14.20 -13.19
N PRO A 85 5.41 -13.69 -14.43
CA PRO A 85 6.47 -13.79 -15.44
C PRO A 85 7.86 -13.36 -14.91
N SER A 86 8.89 -14.11 -15.31
CA SER A 86 10.27 -13.80 -14.93
C SER A 86 10.77 -12.49 -15.51
N LYS A 87 10.25 -12.03 -16.65
CA LYS A 87 10.46 -10.68 -17.17
C LYS A 87 9.13 -9.93 -17.07
N THR A 88 9.14 -8.71 -16.51
CA THR A 88 7.97 -7.84 -16.53
C THR A 88 7.54 -7.60 -17.98
N PRO A 89 6.28 -7.88 -18.35
CA PRO A 89 5.75 -7.59 -19.68
C PRO A 89 5.92 -6.13 -20.09
N ASP A 90 6.04 -5.86 -21.39
CA ASP A 90 6.52 -4.56 -21.86
C ASP A 90 5.52 -3.42 -21.61
N ALA A 91 4.20 -3.66 -21.70
CA ALA A 91 3.22 -2.62 -21.35
C ALA A 91 3.20 -2.37 -19.84
N LEU A 92 3.31 -3.41 -19.02
CA LEU A 92 3.47 -3.26 -17.56
C LEU A 92 4.75 -2.50 -17.16
N ALA A 93 5.85 -2.70 -17.88
CA ALA A 93 7.09 -1.96 -17.65
C ALA A 93 6.98 -0.49 -18.10
N ARG A 94 6.26 -0.22 -19.21
CA ARG A 94 5.94 1.14 -19.65
C ARG A 94 5.00 1.86 -18.68
N TYR A 95 4.02 1.15 -18.15
CA TYR A 95 3.08 1.68 -17.14
C TYR A 95 3.86 2.29 -15.96
N GLN A 96 4.77 1.55 -15.33
CA GLN A 96 5.56 2.06 -14.19
C GLN A 96 6.44 3.28 -14.54
N LYS A 97 6.94 3.38 -15.77
CA LYS A 97 7.89 4.44 -16.16
C LYS A 97 7.23 5.71 -16.68
N SER A 98 6.06 5.56 -17.29
CA SER A 98 5.46 6.62 -18.12
C SER A 98 4.04 6.98 -17.71
N TYR A 99 3.52 6.44 -16.60
CA TYR A 99 2.18 6.77 -16.11
C TYR A 99 1.98 8.30 -16.01
N PRO A 100 0.83 8.85 -16.45
CA PRO A 100 -0.33 8.17 -17.04
C PRO A 100 -0.26 7.93 -18.55
N ASN A 101 0.83 8.32 -19.21
CA ASN A 101 1.00 8.29 -20.67
C ASN A 101 1.38 6.88 -21.17
N CYS A 102 0.46 5.92 -21.05
CA CYS A 102 0.64 4.55 -21.54
C CYS A 102 -0.70 3.93 -21.98
N ASP A 103 -0.64 2.80 -22.68
CA ASP A 103 -1.83 2.08 -23.16
C ASP A 103 -2.41 1.20 -22.06
N PHE A 104 -3.45 1.70 -21.39
CA PHE A 104 -4.15 0.98 -20.32
C PHE A 104 -4.90 -0.27 -20.78
N ALA A 105 -5.34 -0.32 -22.04
CA ALA A 105 -6.00 -1.50 -22.60
C ALA A 105 -4.96 -2.62 -22.78
N GLN A 106 -3.80 -2.30 -23.35
CA GLN A 106 -2.70 -3.26 -23.49
C GLN A 106 -2.18 -3.75 -22.13
N VAL A 107 -2.09 -2.87 -21.13
CA VAL A 107 -1.76 -3.27 -19.74
C VAL A 107 -2.76 -4.29 -19.21
N SER A 108 -4.06 -4.03 -19.36
CA SER A 108 -5.10 -4.95 -18.90
C SER A 108 -5.05 -6.29 -19.64
N ILE A 109 -4.78 -6.29 -20.95
CA ILE A 109 -4.57 -7.51 -21.75
C ILE A 109 -3.40 -8.34 -21.18
N GLU A 110 -2.25 -7.71 -20.91
CA GLU A 110 -1.08 -8.39 -20.35
C GLU A 110 -1.35 -8.97 -18.95
N ILE A 111 -2.07 -8.25 -18.09
CA ILE A 111 -2.48 -8.76 -16.76
C ILE A 111 -3.42 -9.96 -16.91
N ASN A 112 -4.42 -9.86 -17.79
CA ASN A 112 -5.40 -10.93 -18.00
C ASN A 112 -4.78 -12.21 -18.57
N ALA A 113 -3.72 -12.10 -19.37
CA ALA A 113 -2.99 -13.26 -19.87
C ALA A 113 -2.28 -14.08 -18.77
N ILE A 114 -1.99 -13.47 -17.63
CA ILE A 114 -1.33 -14.13 -16.47
C ILE A 114 -2.35 -14.91 -15.63
N ALA A 115 -3.62 -14.50 -15.66
CA ALA A 115 -4.77 -15.21 -15.07
C ALA A 115 -4.63 -15.54 -13.57
N GLN A 116 -4.07 -14.60 -12.81
CA GLN A 116 -3.97 -14.69 -11.35
C GLN A 116 -4.94 -13.71 -10.70
N VAL A 117 -5.70 -14.20 -9.73
CA VAL A 117 -6.63 -13.39 -8.92
C VAL A 117 -6.21 -13.44 -7.45
N LEU A 118 -6.71 -12.50 -6.65
CA LEU A 118 -6.52 -12.54 -5.21
C LEU A 118 -7.31 -13.68 -4.56
N SER A 119 -6.91 -14.08 -3.34
CA SER A 119 -7.77 -14.87 -2.46
C SER A 119 -8.72 -13.98 -1.67
N GLU A 120 -9.89 -14.53 -1.32
CA GLU A 120 -10.85 -13.91 -0.41
C GLU A 120 -10.17 -13.40 0.87
N GLY A 121 -10.42 -12.15 1.25
CA GLY A 121 -9.87 -11.51 2.44
C GLY A 121 -8.48 -10.86 2.24
N GLN A 122 -7.87 -10.96 1.06
CA GLN A 122 -6.61 -10.26 0.81
C GLN A 122 -6.81 -8.74 0.93
N CYS A 123 -5.96 -8.09 1.72
CA CYS A 123 -5.99 -6.64 1.89
C CYS A 123 -4.87 -5.96 1.10
N LEU A 124 -5.19 -4.84 0.44
CA LEU A 124 -4.27 -3.94 -0.27
C LEU A 124 -4.69 -2.49 -0.04
N PHE A 125 -3.80 -1.54 -0.35
CA PHE A 125 -4.02 -0.12 -0.15
C PHE A 125 -3.99 0.65 -1.47
N HIS A 126 -4.87 1.62 -1.60
CA HIS A 126 -4.82 2.66 -2.63
C HIS A 126 -5.06 4.01 -1.96
N ALA A 127 -4.69 5.11 -2.60
CA ALA A 127 -5.16 6.40 -2.13
C ALA A 127 -5.39 7.36 -3.29
N GLY A 128 -6.37 8.23 -3.11
CA GLY A 128 -6.78 9.19 -4.12
C GLY A 128 -8.05 9.90 -3.70
N LEU A 129 -8.89 10.25 -4.67
CA LEU A 129 -10.24 10.73 -4.43
C LEU A 129 -11.23 9.62 -4.72
N TRP A 130 -12.10 9.31 -3.76
CA TRP A 130 -13.28 8.48 -4.04
C TRP A 130 -14.30 9.31 -4.84
N PRO A 131 -14.79 8.84 -6.00
CA PRO A 131 -15.64 9.62 -6.91
C PRO A 131 -17.11 9.77 -6.46
N ASP A 132 -17.36 9.78 -5.15
CA ASP A 132 -18.70 9.72 -4.54
C ASP A 132 -19.53 8.47 -4.96
N GLY A 133 -20.66 8.25 -4.29
CA GLY A 133 -21.50 7.06 -4.51
C GLY A 133 -21.05 5.80 -3.76
N ALA A 134 -21.83 4.73 -3.91
CA ALA A 134 -21.65 3.47 -3.16
C ALA A 134 -20.75 2.45 -3.89
N THR A 135 -20.66 2.54 -5.21
CA THR A 135 -19.96 1.54 -6.04
C THR A 135 -19.22 2.22 -7.19
N LEU A 136 -18.10 1.63 -7.59
CA LEU A 136 -17.29 2.06 -8.74
C LEU A 136 -16.85 0.82 -9.52
N ILE A 137 -16.84 0.89 -10.85
CA ILE A 137 -16.15 -0.07 -11.71
C ILE A 137 -14.97 0.65 -12.34
N THR A 138 -13.77 0.09 -12.23
CA THR A 138 -12.58 0.73 -12.82
C THR A 138 -12.60 0.59 -14.33
N ASP A 139 -12.38 1.69 -15.03
CA ASP A 139 -12.22 1.76 -16.48
C ASP A 139 -10.76 1.65 -16.94
N ARG A 140 -9.83 1.72 -15.97
CA ARG A 140 -8.37 1.60 -16.15
C ARG A 140 -7.76 0.68 -15.09
N PRO A 141 -6.51 0.20 -15.29
CA PRO A 141 -5.78 -0.52 -14.26
C PRO A 141 -5.75 0.24 -12.93
N LEU A 142 -5.98 -0.48 -11.83
CA LEU A 142 -5.97 0.08 -10.47
C LEU A 142 -4.69 -0.32 -9.77
N SER A 143 -3.79 0.65 -9.58
CA SER A 143 -2.55 0.47 -8.84
C SER A 143 -2.83 0.44 -7.34
N THR A 144 -2.32 -0.57 -6.66
CA THR A 144 -2.47 -0.76 -5.21
C THR A 144 -1.11 -1.15 -4.60
N SER A 145 -0.99 -1.10 -3.28
CA SER A 145 0.23 -1.44 -2.56
C SER A 145 -0.06 -2.28 -1.33
N PHE A 146 0.89 -3.10 -0.89
CA PHE A 146 0.87 -3.68 0.46
C PHE A 146 1.16 -2.65 1.58
N CYS A 147 1.58 -1.42 1.24
CA CYS A 147 1.96 -0.41 2.21
C CYS A 147 1.05 0.83 2.16
N PRO A 148 0.33 1.18 3.24
CA PRO A 148 -0.55 2.34 3.26
C PRO A 148 0.21 3.67 3.11
N GLN A 149 1.46 3.74 3.58
CA GLN A 149 2.29 4.94 3.42
C GLN A 149 2.67 5.19 1.96
N VAL A 150 2.94 4.13 1.18
CA VAL A 150 3.20 4.27 -0.25
C VAL A 150 1.95 4.79 -0.96
N ALA A 151 0.79 4.20 -0.66
CA ALA A 151 -0.49 4.65 -1.20
C ALA A 151 -0.73 6.14 -0.88
N LEU A 152 -0.63 6.54 0.39
CA LEU A 152 -0.82 7.93 0.83
C LEU A 152 0.15 8.90 0.12
N ARG A 153 1.44 8.56 0.04
CA ARG A 153 2.44 9.39 -0.65
C ARG A 153 2.12 9.56 -2.15
N ASN A 154 1.61 8.53 -2.81
CA ASN A 154 1.20 8.61 -4.22
C ASN A 154 0.01 9.56 -4.44
N ALA A 155 -0.91 9.65 -3.47
CA ALA A 155 -2.02 10.60 -3.48
C ALA A 155 -1.57 12.04 -3.14
N ASP A 156 -0.48 12.21 -2.40
CA ASP A 156 0.08 13.53 -2.07
C ASP A 156 1.03 14.06 -3.16
N HIS A 157 1.63 13.15 -3.93
CA HIS A 157 2.59 13.48 -4.98
C HIS A 157 2.04 14.49 -6.01
N GLN A 158 2.90 15.41 -6.47
CA GLN A 158 2.58 16.43 -7.48
C GLN A 158 1.40 17.34 -7.11
N SER A 159 1.20 17.64 -5.83
CA SER A 159 0.13 18.54 -5.36
C SER A 159 -1.29 18.01 -5.57
N LYS A 160 -1.46 16.71 -5.87
CA LYS A 160 -2.78 16.10 -6.08
C LYS A 160 -3.69 16.29 -4.88
N ALA A 161 -3.20 15.99 -3.68
CA ALA A 161 -3.92 16.18 -2.43
C ALA A 161 -4.22 17.66 -2.16
N TYR A 162 -3.30 18.55 -2.53
CA TYR A 162 -3.54 19.99 -2.47
C TYR A 162 -4.75 20.35 -3.34
N ASP A 163 -4.74 20.01 -4.63
CA ASP A 163 -5.82 20.38 -5.55
C ASP A 163 -7.17 19.72 -5.18
N ALA A 164 -7.12 18.49 -4.64
CA ALA A 164 -8.27 17.74 -4.16
C ALA A 164 -8.89 18.28 -2.85
N GLY A 165 -8.10 18.93 -1.98
CA GLY A 165 -8.55 19.39 -0.67
C GLY A 165 -8.78 18.27 0.36
N ARG A 166 -8.50 17.02 0.01
CA ARG A 166 -8.53 15.84 0.88
C ARG A 166 -7.74 14.67 0.28
N ILE A 167 -7.42 13.68 1.11
CA ILE A 167 -6.93 12.36 0.68
C ILE A 167 -7.90 11.30 1.20
N ASP A 168 -8.30 10.38 0.33
CA ASP A 168 -9.03 9.18 0.71
C ASP A 168 -8.07 7.98 0.60
N LEU A 169 -7.71 7.41 1.74
CA LEU A 169 -6.85 6.22 1.86
C LEU A 169 -7.74 4.97 1.93
N PHE A 170 -7.65 4.14 0.90
CA PHE A 170 -8.49 2.97 0.71
C PHE A 170 -7.85 1.75 1.35
N VAL A 171 -8.63 1.04 2.15
CA VAL A 171 -8.37 -0.33 2.60
C VAL A 171 -9.24 -1.23 1.74
N LEU A 172 -8.61 -1.85 0.75
CA LEU A 172 -9.28 -2.73 -0.21
C LEU A 172 -9.24 -4.16 0.32
N THR A 173 -10.40 -4.78 0.52
CA THR A 173 -10.51 -6.19 0.91
C THR A 173 -11.11 -6.99 -0.24
N ALA A 174 -10.39 -8.01 -0.72
CA ALA A 174 -10.84 -8.86 -1.80
C ALA A 174 -12.07 -9.68 -1.36
N THR A 175 -13.20 -9.49 -2.05
CA THR A 175 -14.45 -10.21 -1.84
C THR A 175 -14.98 -10.76 -3.16
N SER A 176 -15.19 -12.07 -3.27
CA SER A 176 -15.49 -12.75 -4.54
C SER A 176 -14.56 -12.29 -5.67
N PRO A 177 -13.23 -12.39 -5.51
CA PRO A 177 -12.25 -11.84 -6.44
C PRO A 177 -12.35 -12.49 -7.82
N LYS A 178 -12.49 -11.67 -8.85
CA LYS A 178 -12.59 -12.07 -10.26
C LYS A 178 -11.65 -11.28 -11.16
N THR A 179 -11.18 -10.13 -10.70
CA THR A 179 -10.27 -9.27 -11.47
C THR A 179 -8.84 -9.78 -11.36
N ASN A 180 -8.20 -9.97 -12.52
CA ASN A 180 -6.83 -10.43 -12.57
C ASN A 180 -5.87 -9.34 -12.09
N ILE A 181 -4.76 -9.76 -11.48
CA ILE A 181 -3.72 -8.89 -10.94
C ILE A 181 -2.34 -9.25 -11.44
N PHE A 182 -1.45 -8.27 -11.39
CA PHE A 182 -0.02 -8.42 -11.57
C PHE A 182 0.70 -7.88 -10.33
N ALA A 183 1.58 -8.69 -9.74
CA ALA A 183 2.41 -8.27 -8.62
C ALA A 183 3.81 -7.89 -9.13
N TYR A 184 4.20 -6.63 -8.94
CA TYR A 184 5.52 -6.17 -9.36
C TYR A 184 6.64 -6.79 -8.51
N LYS A 185 7.81 -6.92 -9.14
CA LYS A 185 9.00 -7.39 -8.44
C LYS A 185 9.46 -6.36 -7.41
N ARG A 186 9.85 -6.84 -6.24
CA ARG A 186 10.47 -6.01 -5.19
C ARG A 186 12.00 -5.95 -5.27
N ASN A 187 12.64 -7.01 -5.76
CA ASN A 187 14.11 -7.10 -5.81
C ASN A 187 14.64 -6.86 -7.22
N GLY A 188 15.81 -6.21 -7.32
CA GLY A 188 16.47 -5.92 -8.60
C GLY A 188 15.81 -4.80 -9.41
N THR A 189 15.07 -3.90 -8.76
CA THR A 189 14.44 -2.72 -9.37
C THR A 189 14.43 -1.55 -8.38
N ASN A 190 14.48 -0.31 -8.89
CA ASN A 190 14.43 0.90 -8.07
C ASN A 190 13.02 1.19 -7.51
N LEU A 191 11.98 0.57 -8.10
CA LEU A 191 10.58 0.76 -7.71
C LEU A 191 10.06 -0.34 -6.78
N GLY A 192 10.94 -1.22 -6.30
CA GLY A 192 10.52 -2.37 -5.50
C GLY A 192 9.91 -2.00 -4.15
N HIS A 193 10.27 -0.83 -3.61
CA HIS A 193 9.76 -0.30 -2.36
C HIS A 193 8.29 0.15 -2.44
N GLU A 194 7.71 0.23 -3.65
CA GLU A 194 6.30 0.55 -3.84
C GLU A 194 5.38 -0.60 -3.45
N ASN A 195 5.91 -1.84 -3.36
CA ASN A 195 5.15 -3.05 -3.06
C ASN A 195 3.87 -3.16 -3.91
N GLU A 196 3.99 -2.79 -5.19
CA GLU A 196 2.86 -2.54 -6.07
C GLU A 196 2.21 -3.84 -6.56
N VAL A 197 0.87 -3.86 -6.48
CA VAL A 197 0.00 -4.86 -7.09
C VAL A 197 -0.98 -4.12 -7.99
N LEU A 198 -1.01 -4.46 -9.26
CA LEU A 198 -1.81 -3.79 -10.28
C LEU A 198 -2.97 -4.68 -10.71
N PHE A 199 -4.21 -4.20 -10.54
CA PHE A 199 -5.39 -4.85 -11.08
C PHE A 199 -5.56 -4.47 -12.55
N ALA A 200 -6.07 -5.39 -13.37
CA ALA A 200 -6.63 -5.04 -14.67
C ALA A 200 -7.82 -4.08 -14.52
N ALA A 201 -8.19 -3.39 -15.60
CA ALA A 201 -9.46 -2.66 -15.63
C ALA A 201 -10.66 -3.61 -15.41
N GLY A 202 -11.75 -3.10 -14.86
CA GLY A 202 -12.99 -3.82 -14.60
C GLY A 202 -13.19 -4.28 -13.16
N ALA A 203 -12.30 -3.91 -12.23
CA ALA A 203 -12.47 -4.18 -10.81
C ALA A 203 -13.73 -3.50 -10.29
N SER A 204 -14.55 -4.24 -9.54
CA SER A 204 -15.74 -3.69 -8.89
C SER A 204 -15.42 -3.35 -7.45
N LEU A 205 -15.59 -2.08 -7.09
CA LEU A 205 -15.35 -1.53 -5.77
C LEU A 205 -16.69 -1.16 -5.14
N LYS A 206 -16.88 -1.53 -3.88
CA LYS A 206 -18.05 -1.15 -3.08
C LYS A 206 -17.59 -0.51 -1.78
N LEU A 207 -18.01 0.74 -1.58
CA LEU A 207 -17.74 1.47 -0.35
C LEU A 207 -18.52 0.86 0.82
N VAL A 208 -17.82 0.51 1.89
CA VAL A 208 -18.39 -0.04 3.12
C VAL A 208 -18.51 1.04 4.18
N SER A 209 -17.43 1.79 4.42
CA SER A 209 -17.39 2.83 5.45
C SER A 209 -16.35 3.90 5.14
N THR A 210 -16.55 5.07 5.74
CA THR A 210 -15.64 6.22 5.65
C THR A 210 -15.41 6.78 7.05
N GLU A 211 -14.16 6.94 7.47
CA GLU A 211 -13.78 7.59 8.73
C GLU A 211 -12.84 8.77 8.43
N VAL A 212 -13.08 9.95 9.02
CA VAL A 212 -12.12 11.05 8.99
C VAL A 212 -11.09 10.83 10.10
N VAL A 213 -9.83 10.62 9.73
CA VAL A 213 -8.77 10.29 10.69
C VAL A 213 -7.81 11.45 10.95
N ASN A 214 -7.80 12.46 10.08
CA ASN A 214 -6.98 13.66 10.22
C ASN A 214 -7.67 14.84 9.54
N THR A 215 -7.67 16.02 10.16
CA THR A 215 -8.20 17.27 9.60
C THR A 215 -7.11 18.34 9.41
N ASN A 216 -5.87 18.02 9.74
CA ASN A 216 -4.74 18.95 9.78
C ASN A 216 -3.53 18.46 8.97
N TYR A 217 -3.76 17.64 7.94
CA TYR A 217 -2.69 17.12 7.10
C TYR A 217 -2.11 18.25 6.23
N PRO A 218 -0.78 18.49 6.25
CA PRO A 218 -0.14 19.51 5.42
C PRO A 218 -0.13 19.08 3.95
N ALA A 219 -0.72 19.87 3.08
CA ALA A 219 -0.58 19.71 1.64
C ALA A 219 0.09 20.95 1.05
N ALA A 220 1.08 20.72 0.16
CA ALA A 220 1.85 21.78 -0.48
C ALA A 220 1.68 21.75 -2.01
N LYS A 221 1.78 22.94 -2.61
CA LYS A 221 1.82 23.13 -4.06
C LYS A 221 2.84 24.22 -4.40
N ALA A 222 3.70 23.96 -5.37
CA ALA A 222 4.74 24.93 -5.76
C ALA A 222 4.10 26.27 -6.17
N GLY A 223 4.59 27.37 -5.59
CA GLY A 223 4.06 28.72 -5.84
C GLY A 223 2.81 29.10 -5.02
N PHE A 224 2.34 28.23 -4.12
CA PHE A 224 1.19 28.51 -3.25
C PHE A 224 1.55 28.28 -1.78
N SER A 225 0.82 28.93 -0.87
CA SER A 225 0.93 28.62 0.55
C SER A 225 0.43 27.20 0.82
N GLU A 226 1.10 26.51 1.74
CA GLU A 226 0.64 25.24 2.28
C GLU A 226 -0.76 25.40 2.88
N LYS A 227 -1.59 24.37 2.77
CA LYS A 227 -2.92 24.34 3.38
C LYS A 227 -3.15 23.04 4.13
N ARG A 228 -4.16 23.07 5.00
CA ARG A 228 -4.58 21.94 5.80
C ARG A 228 -5.77 21.25 5.18
N ILE A 229 -5.62 19.95 4.94
CA ILE A 229 -6.63 19.11 4.31
C ILE A 229 -7.01 17.95 5.23
N SER A 230 -8.13 17.31 4.90
CA SER A 230 -8.56 16.11 5.60
C SER A 230 -7.96 14.84 4.98
N VAL A 231 -7.72 13.83 5.82
CA VAL A 231 -7.45 12.46 5.41
C VAL A 231 -8.57 11.58 5.92
N ARG A 232 -9.15 10.79 5.03
CA ARG A 232 -10.18 9.80 5.34
C ARG A 232 -9.65 8.40 5.09
N VAL A 233 -10.06 7.45 5.92
CA VAL A 233 -9.86 6.02 5.67
C VAL A 233 -11.18 5.44 5.17
N LEU A 234 -11.12 4.79 4.02
CA LEU A 234 -12.28 4.16 3.38
C LEU A 234 -12.08 2.65 3.38
N THR A 235 -13.03 1.91 3.93
CA THR A 235 -13.08 0.45 3.80
C THR A 235 -13.88 0.12 2.56
N ILE A 236 -13.29 -0.65 1.65
CA ILE A 236 -13.85 -0.94 0.33
C ILE A 236 -13.70 -2.43 0.03
N ASP A 237 -14.80 -3.06 -0.35
CA ASP A 237 -14.80 -4.40 -0.91
C ASP A 237 -14.38 -4.32 -2.39
N ILE A 238 -13.50 -5.21 -2.85
CA ILE A 238 -13.04 -5.30 -4.25
C ILE A 238 -13.23 -6.69 -4.84
N SER A 239 -13.77 -6.79 -6.06
CA SER A 239 -14.00 -8.02 -6.83
C SER A 239 -13.33 -7.96 -8.19
#